data_AF-A0A7M3XZ59-F1
#
_entry.id   AF-A0A7M3XZ59-F1
#
_cell.length_a   1.000
_cell.length_b   1.000
_cell.length_c   1.000
_cell.angle_alpha   90.00
_cell.angle_beta   90.00
_cell.angle_gamma   90.00
#
_symmetry.space_group_name_H-M   'P 1'
#
loop_
_entity.id
_entity.type
_entity.pdbx_description
1 polymer ?
#
loop_
_entity_poly.entity_id
_entity_poly.type
_entity_poly.pdbx_seq_one_letter_code
_entity_poly.pdbx_strand_id
1 'polypeptide(L)'
;MRQAWVRHGQELRRPLLVNPALADEGHVVVVGAGLSGLTAAYRLREARPDVRVTLLERSDRAGGVIRTWRKDGWVGELAVNASRPHPAVWRLIDDLGLMTTWHRSQPEAKHRWI
;
A
#
# COMPACT_ATOMS: atom_id res chain seq x y z
N MET A 1 3.27 5.96 25.91
CA MET A 1 3.15 6.42 24.50
C MET A 1 2.63 5.26 23.65
N ARG A 2 1.34 5.29 23.26
CA ARG A 2 0.63 4.16 22.60
C ARG A 2 0.60 4.30 21.07
N GLN A 3 1.76 4.42 20.42
CA GLN A 3 1.83 4.60 18.95
C GLN A 3 2.60 3.49 18.19
N ALA A 4 3.12 2.47 18.90
CA ALA A 4 4.00 1.45 18.30
C ALA A 4 3.30 0.37 17.46
N TRP A 5 1.99 0.18 17.59
CA TRP A 5 1.31 -0.98 17.00
C TRP A 5 0.95 -0.76 15.54
N VAL A 6 1.56 -1.48 14.61
CA VAL A 6 1.29 -1.60 13.17
C VAL A 6 2.00 -0.54 12.31
N ARG A 7 3.34 -0.47 12.35
CA ARG A 7 4.11 0.28 11.32
C ARG A 7 4.94 -0.61 10.42
N HIS A 8 5.64 -1.60 10.99
CA HIS A 8 6.57 -2.46 10.24
C HIS A 8 6.20 -3.95 10.30
N GLY A 9 4.99 -4.30 10.75
CA GLY A 9 4.58 -5.70 10.92
C GLY A 9 5.34 -6.43 12.04
N GLN A 10 5.99 -5.69 12.96
CA GLN A 10 6.69 -6.26 14.11
C GLN A 10 5.75 -6.99 15.09
N GLU A 11 4.42 -6.85 14.94
CA GLU A 11 3.42 -7.63 15.70
C GLU A 11 2.96 -8.91 14.98
N LEU A 12 3.57 -9.29 13.84
CA LEU A 12 3.33 -10.60 13.24
C LEU A 12 3.65 -11.67 14.30
N ARG A 13 2.63 -12.44 14.70
CA ARG A 13 2.74 -13.51 15.71
C ARG A 13 3.80 -14.58 15.39
N ARG A 14 4.35 -14.56 14.19
CA ARG A 14 5.48 -15.38 13.77
C ARG A 14 6.59 -14.48 13.25
N PRO A 15 7.84 -14.63 13.74
CA PRO A 15 8.96 -13.92 13.16
C PRO A 15 9.10 -14.33 11.69
N LEU A 16 9.34 -13.35 10.82
CA LEU A 16 9.76 -13.64 9.46
C LEU A 16 11.09 -14.37 9.54
N LEU A 17 11.14 -15.63 9.08
CA LEU A 17 12.37 -16.40 9.01
C LEU A 17 13.17 -15.87 7.82
N VAL A 18 14.17 -15.05 8.11
CA VAL A 18 15.10 -14.51 7.11
C VAL A 18 16.44 -15.22 7.28
N ASN A 19 17.06 -15.62 6.17
CA ASN A 19 18.42 -16.15 6.19
C ASN A 19 19.37 -15.06 6.75
N PRO A 20 20.19 -15.32 7.78
CA PRO A 20 21.14 -14.33 8.29
C PRO A 20 22.10 -13.79 7.22
N ALA A 21 22.47 -14.61 6.24
CA ALA A 21 23.33 -14.20 5.12
C ALA A 21 22.65 -13.21 4.15
N LEU A 22 21.32 -13.10 4.19
CA LEU A 22 20.56 -12.10 3.42
C LEU A 22 20.80 -10.67 3.94
N ALA A 23 21.37 -10.52 5.14
CA ALA A 23 21.75 -9.23 5.70
C ALA A 23 22.93 -8.57 4.96
N ASP A 24 23.74 -9.35 4.23
CA ASP A 24 24.97 -8.88 3.61
C ASP A 24 24.77 -8.32 2.19
N GLU A 25 23.71 -8.72 1.49
CA GLU A 25 23.55 -8.35 0.07
C GLU A 25 22.85 -7.01 -0.18
N GLY A 26 22.36 -6.33 0.86
CA GLY A 26 21.89 -4.94 0.78
C GLY A 26 20.83 -4.63 -0.29
N HIS A 27 20.22 -5.66 -0.90
CA HIS A 27 19.33 -5.51 -2.06
C HIS A 27 18.14 -6.46 -1.94
N VAL A 28 16.94 -5.87 -1.94
CA VAL A 28 15.67 -6.62 -1.96
C VAL A 28 14.95 -6.33 -3.27
N VAL A 29 14.50 -7.40 -3.94
CA VAL A 29 13.64 -7.32 -5.12
C VAL A 29 12.22 -7.70 -4.74
N VAL A 30 11.27 -6.80 -4.99
CA VAL A 30 9.83 -7.03 -4.82
C VAL A 30 9.22 -7.26 -6.20
N VAL A 31 8.54 -8.38 -6.40
CA VAL A 31 7.89 -8.74 -7.67
C VAL A 31 6.40 -8.45 -7.57
N GLY A 32 5.92 -7.56 -8.43
CA GLY A 32 4.55 -7.07 -8.51
C GLY A 32 4.38 -5.70 -7.84
N ALA A 33 4.01 -4.68 -8.61
CA ALA A 33 3.72 -3.32 -8.14
C ALA A 33 2.23 -3.10 -7.84
N GLY A 34 1.53 -4.11 -7.31
CA GLY A 34 0.21 -3.93 -6.69
C GLY A 34 0.29 -3.23 -5.33
N LEU A 35 -0.85 -2.98 -4.68
CA LEU A 35 -0.91 -2.34 -3.36
C LEU A 35 0.03 -3.02 -2.34
N SER A 36 0.05 -4.35 -2.30
CA SER A 36 0.90 -5.12 -1.39
C SER A 36 2.39 -4.90 -1.67
N GLY A 37 2.83 -4.99 -2.92
CA GLY A 37 4.23 -4.82 -3.28
C GLY A 37 4.73 -3.39 -3.09
N LEU A 38 3.92 -2.39 -3.48
CA LEU A 38 4.19 -0.98 -3.22
C LEU A 38 4.32 -0.70 -1.72
N THR A 39 3.37 -1.19 -0.91
CA THR A 39 3.40 -1.00 0.55
C THR A 39 4.60 -1.71 1.17
N ALA A 40 4.92 -2.93 0.74
CA ALA A 40 6.09 -3.66 1.23
C ALA A 40 7.39 -2.92 0.92
N ALA A 41 7.57 -2.46 -0.32
CA ALA A 41 8.74 -1.68 -0.74
C ALA A 41 8.85 -0.35 0.03
N TYR A 42 7.74 0.37 0.18
CA TYR A 42 7.66 1.62 0.94
C TYR A 42 8.09 1.41 2.40
N ARG A 43 7.47 0.45 3.10
CA ARG A 43 7.78 0.17 4.51
C ARG A 43 9.19 -0.35 4.73
N LEU A 44 9.72 -1.15 3.80
CA LEU A 44 11.10 -1.62 3.86
C LEU A 44 12.08 -0.47 3.71
N ARG A 45 11.87 0.44 2.74
CA ARG A 45 12.71 1.62 2.55
C ARG A 45 12.67 2.57 3.75
N GLU A 46 11.52 2.75 4.39
CA GLU A 46 11.41 3.52 5.63
C GLU A 46 12.22 2.88 6.78
N ALA A 47 12.10 1.55 6.96
CA ALA A 47 12.75 0.84 8.06
C ALA A 47 14.25 0.61 7.85
N ARG A 48 14.68 0.46 6.59
CA ARG A 48 16.05 0.14 6.18
C ARG A 48 16.47 1.00 4.99
N PRO A 49 16.78 2.28 5.20
CA PRO A 49 17.22 3.19 4.13
C PRO A 49 18.52 2.73 3.45
N ASP A 50 19.33 1.94 4.16
CA ASP A 50 20.57 1.30 3.73
C ASP A 50 20.36 0.18 2.70
N VAL A 51 19.16 -0.40 2.64
CA VAL A 51 18.83 -1.46 1.69
C VAL A 51 18.33 -0.86 0.37
N ARG A 52 18.99 -1.23 -0.73
CA ARG A 52 18.49 -1.01 -2.09
C ARG A 52 17.20 -1.82 -2.27
N VAL A 53 16.14 -1.19 -2.76
CA VAL A 53 14.89 -1.89 -3.09
C VAL A 53 14.59 -1.72 -4.56
N THR A 54 14.35 -2.83 -5.26
CA THR A 54 13.91 -2.83 -6.66
C THR A 54 12.52 -3.42 -6.75
N LEU A 55 11.60 -2.68 -7.34
CA LEU A 55 10.23 -3.14 -7.59
C LEU A 55 10.10 -3.48 -9.07
N LEU A 56 9.72 -4.72 -9.38
CA LEU A 56 9.49 -5.18 -10.74
C LEU A 56 8.00 -5.33 -10.97
N GLU A 57 7.50 -4.83 -12.10
CA GLU A 57 6.11 -4.96 -12.51
C GLU A 57 6.07 -5.39 -13.97
N ARG A 58 5.17 -6.31 -14.30
CA ARG A 58 5.04 -6.82 -15.66
C ARG A 58 4.30 -5.82 -16.56
N SER A 59 3.30 -5.15 -16.00
CA SER A 59 2.49 -4.17 -16.73
C SER A 59 3.21 -2.84 -16.89
N ASP A 60 2.64 -1.97 -17.71
CA ASP A 60 3.11 -0.61 -17.97
C ASP A 60 2.81 0.38 -16.82
N ARG A 61 2.20 -0.09 -15.72
CA ARG A 61 1.77 0.76 -14.62
C ARG A 61 1.83 0.05 -13.27
N ALA A 62 2.05 0.82 -12.21
CA ALA A 62 1.84 0.35 -10.84
C ALA A 62 0.34 0.40 -10.46
N GLY A 63 -0.05 -0.35 -9.43
CA GLY A 63 -1.39 -0.37 -8.83
C GLY A 63 -2.06 -1.75 -8.86
N GLY A 64 -1.60 -2.67 -9.71
CA GLY A 64 -2.19 -4.00 -9.88
C GLY A 64 -3.67 -3.89 -10.29
N VAL A 65 -4.56 -4.53 -9.52
CA VAL A 65 -6.01 -4.48 -9.76
C VAL A 65 -6.64 -3.12 -9.45
N ILE A 66 -6.00 -2.27 -8.63
CA ILE A 66 -6.54 -0.95 -8.27
C ILE A 66 -6.38 -0.01 -9.44
N ARG A 67 -7.50 0.41 -10.03
CA ARG A 67 -7.53 1.30 -11.19
C ARG A 67 -8.78 2.15 -11.19
N THR A 68 -8.57 3.47 -11.20
CA THR A 68 -9.61 4.44 -11.50
C THR A 68 -9.71 4.61 -13.02
N TRP A 69 -10.89 4.33 -13.57
CA TRP A 69 -11.28 4.62 -14.94
C TRP A 69 -11.98 5.99 -14.99
N ARG A 70 -11.71 6.76 -16.05
CA ARG A 70 -12.35 8.06 -16.30
C ARG A 70 -12.71 8.16 -17.78
N LYS A 71 -13.96 8.48 -18.11
CA LYS A 71 -14.41 8.66 -19.50
C LYS A 71 -15.69 9.50 -19.54
N ASP A 72 -15.80 10.45 -20.45
CA ASP A 72 -17.02 11.24 -20.69
C ASP A 72 -17.61 11.87 -19.41
N GLY A 73 -16.76 12.38 -18.52
CA GLY A 73 -17.15 12.94 -17.22
C GLY A 73 -17.42 11.91 -16.12
N TRP A 74 -17.44 10.62 -16.45
CA TRP A 74 -17.59 9.52 -15.49
C TRP A 74 -16.28 9.15 -14.83
N VAL A 75 -16.37 8.70 -13.58
CA VAL A 75 -15.26 8.14 -12.79
C VAL A 75 -15.74 6.82 -12.19
N GLY A 76 -14.97 5.75 -12.36
CA GLY A 76 -15.30 4.42 -11.84
C GLY A 76 -14.06 3.69 -11.33
N GLU A 77 -14.23 2.88 -10.30
CA GLU A 77 -13.15 2.04 -9.76
C GLU A 77 -13.32 0.61 -10.25
N LEU A 78 -12.30 0.05 -10.92
CA LEU A 78 -12.43 -1.23 -11.61
C LEU A 78 -12.33 -2.47 -10.70
N ALA A 79 -11.89 -2.32 -9.46
CA ALA A 79 -11.73 -3.45 -8.53
C ALA A 79 -12.05 -3.10 -7.07
N VAL A 80 -11.47 -2.03 -6.55
CA VAL A 80 -11.62 -1.62 -5.14
C VAL A 80 -12.07 -0.17 -5.11
N ASN A 81 -13.25 0.09 -4.56
CA ASN A 81 -13.82 1.44 -4.48
C ASN A 81 -13.77 2.08 -3.08
N ALA A 82 -13.45 1.29 -2.06
CA ALA A 82 -13.32 1.75 -0.67
C ALA A 82 -12.46 0.78 0.14
N SER A 83 -11.82 1.29 1.18
CA SER A 83 -11.18 0.45 2.19
C SER A 83 -12.12 0.24 3.39
N ARG A 84 -11.97 -0.88 4.09
CA ARG A 84 -12.51 -1.01 5.44
C ARG A 84 -11.75 -0.08 6.40
N PRO A 85 -12.39 0.41 7.47
CA PRO A 85 -11.69 1.08 8.57
C PRO A 85 -10.64 0.15 9.17
N HIS A 86 -9.36 0.49 8.99
CA HIS A 86 -8.26 -0.27 9.58
C HIS A 86 -7.08 0.66 9.89
N PRO A 87 -6.48 0.60 11.09
CA PRO A 87 -5.38 1.50 11.47
C PRO A 87 -4.21 1.51 10.48
N ALA A 88 -3.88 0.35 9.90
CA ALA A 88 -2.81 0.25 8.90
C ALA A 88 -3.06 1.10 7.65
N VAL A 89 -4.33 1.20 7.22
CA VAL A 89 -4.72 1.99 6.05
C VAL A 89 -4.63 3.48 6.37
N TRP A 90 -5.17 3.90 7.52
CA TRP A 90 -5.12 5.30 7.95
C TRP A 90 -3.69 5.80 8.09
N ARG A 91 -2.78 5.00 8.66
CA ARG A 91 -1.37 5.41 8.74
C ARG A 91 -0.73 5.53 7.38
N LEU A 92 -0.97 4.58 6.47
CA LEU A 92 -0.42 4.69 5.13
C LEU A 92 -0.92 5.97 4.44
N ILE A 93 -2.19 6.34 4.62
CA ILE A 93 -2.74 7.60 4.12
C ILE A 93 -2.05 8.81 4.77
N ASP A 94 -1.78 8.76 6.07
CA ASP A 94 -1.10 9.82 6.83
C ASP A 94 0.36 10.00 6.40
N ASP A 95 1.10 8.89 6.34
CA ASP A 95 2.50 8.83 5.92
C ASP A 95 2.67 9.38 4.48
N LEU A 96 1.68 9.16 3.62
CA LEU A 96 1.66 9.69 2.25
C LEU A 96 1.13 11.13 2.15
N GLY A 97 0.73 11.76 3.26
CA GLY A 97 0.19 13.12 3.28
C GLY A 97 -1.19 13.27 2.62
N LEU A 98 -1.95 12.17 2.51
CA LEU A 98 -3.21 12.11 1.75
C LEU A 98 -4.46 12.36 2.61
N MET A 99 -4.30 12.64 3.90
CA MET A 99 -5.42 12.81 4.84
C MET A 99 -6.45 13.87 4.42
N THR A 100 -6.01 14.93 3.74
CA THR A 100 -6.91 16.00 3.27
C THR A 100 -7.79 15.58 2.09
N THR A 101 -7.39 14.54 1.37
CA THR A 101 -8.13 13.98 0.22
C THR A 101 -8.85 12.67 0.55
N TRP A 102 -8.62 12.12 1.74
CA TRP A 102 -9.27 10.91 2.21
C TRP A 102 -10.64 11.25 2.81
N HIS A 103 -11.69 10.75 2.18
CA HIS A 103 -13.06 11.05 2.59
C HIS A 103 -13.89 9.77 2.70
N ARG A 104 -14.93 9.82 3.54
CA ARG A 104 -15.96 8.78 3.58
C ARG A 104 -16.78 8.83 2.29
N SER A 105 -17.36 7.69 1.91
CA SER A 105 -18.29 7.62 0.80
C SER A 105 -19.41 8.66 0.98
N GLN A 106 -19.71 9.40 -0.09
CA GLN A 106 -20.72 10.46 -0.06
C GLN A 106 -22.12 9.85 0.14
N PRO A 107 -22.83 10.17 1.24
CA PRO A 107 -24.13 9.57 1.55
C PRO A 107 -25.22 9.96 0.55
N GLU A 108 -25.04 11.09 -0.14
CA GLU A 108 -25.96 11.60 -1.16
C GLU A 108 -25.78 10.96 -2.54
N ALA A 109 -24.69 10.23 -2.75
CA ALA A 109 -24.45 9.49 -3.99
C ALA A 109 -25.34 8.22 -4.04
N LYS A 110 -26.64 8.45 -4.28
CA LYS A 110 -27.71 7.44 -4.30
C LYS A 110 -27.77 6.64 -5.61
N HIS A 111 -27.20 7.19 -6.68
CA HIS A 111 -27.11 6.50 -7.96
C HIS A 111 -25.71 5.88 -8.08
N ARG A 112 -25.67 4.55 -8.10
CA ARG A 112 -24.46 3.78 -8.34
C ARG A 112 -24.70 2.93 -9.57
N TRP A 113 -23.72 2.85 -10.45
CA TRP A 113 -23.75 1.90 -11.54
C TRP A 113 -23.57 0.51 -10.92
N ILE A 114 -24.61 -0.34 -11.04
CA ILE A 114 -24.64 -1.73 -10.57
C ILE A 114 -24.53 -2.63 -11.79
#